data_AF-A0A7C1VVD4-F1
#
_entry.id   AF-A0A7C1VVD4-F1
#
_cell.length_a   1.000
_cell.length_b   1.000
_cell.length_c   1.000
_cell.angle_alpha   90.00
_cell.angle_beta   90.00
_cell.angle_gamma   90.00
#
_symmetry.space_group_name_H-M   'P 1'
#
loop_
_entity.id
_entity.type
_entity.pdbx_description
1 polymer ?
#
loop_
_entity_poly.entity_id
_entity_poly.type
_entity_poly.pdbx_seq_one_letter_code
_entity_poly.pdbx_strand_id
1 'polypeptide(L)'
;MPYIRQDYRKWYDDEVEHLLIMLHQNKQPGELNYVITRLCIGFLSGKHYTDFNEVIGVLECAKLEFYRRLVTVMEDASKNLNGEVYDI
;
A
#
# COMPACT_ATOMS: atom_id res chain seq x y z
N MET A 1 7.13 -4.23 -5.92
CA MET A 1 6.55 -5.40 -6.61
C MET A 1 7.64 -6.16 -7.36
N PRO A 2 7.69 -7.51 -7.30
CA PRO A 2 8.84 -8.31 -7.77
C PRO A 2 9.13 -8.17 -9.27
N TYR A 3 8.13 -7.81 -10.07
CA TYR A 3 8.24 -7.63 -11.52
C TYR A 3 8.73 -6.24 -11.96
N ILE A 4 8.86 -5.27 -11.06
CA ILE A 4 9.47 -3.97 -11.37
C ILE A 4 10.98 -4.10 -11.19
N ARG A 5 11.76 -3.74 -12.21
CA ARG A 5 13.23 -3.74 -12.12
C ARG A 5 13.70 -2.77 -11.04
N GLN A 6 14.76 -3.14 -10.32
CA GLN A 6 15.21 -2.38 -9.14
C GLN A 6 15.69 -0.96 -9.49
N ASP A 7 16.33 -0.79 -10.65
CA ASP A 7 16.75 0.52 -11.15
C ASP A 7 15.58 1.46 -11.42
N TYR A 8 14.44 0.94 -11.88
CA TYR A 8 13.22 1.74 -12.05
C TYR A 8 12.53 2.06 -10.73
N ARG A 9 12.63 1.19 -9.70
CA ARG A 9 12.08 1.50 -8.37
C ARG A 9 12.71 2.73 -7.77
N LYS A 10 14.02 2.89 -7.95
CA LYS A 10 14.77 4.04 -7.44
C LYS A 10 14.22 5.39 -7.92
N TRP A 11 13.70 5.46 -9.15
CA TRP A 11 13.07 6.68 -9.67
C TRP A 11 11.73 7.03 -9.01
N TYR A 12 11.14 6.10 -8.26
CA TYR A 12 9.92 6.34 -7.49
C TYR A 12 10.23 6.46 -6.00
N ASP A 13 11.25 5.73 -5.52
CA ASP A 13 11.58 5.66 -4.10
C ASP A 13 11.97 7.04 -3.54
N ASP A 14 12.73 7.86 -4.26
CA ASP A 14 13.15 9.19 -3.81
C ASP A 14 11.92 10.14 -3.62
N GLU A 15 10.98 10.09 -4.55
CA GLU A 15 9.75 10.89 -4.57
C GLU A 15 8.74 10.40 -3.52
N VAL A 16 8.66 9.08 -3.34
CA VAL A 16 7.87 8.47 -2.27
C VAL A 16 8.42 8.88 -0.91
N GLU A 17 9.74 8.90 -0.72
CA GLU A 17 10.36 9.33 0.53
C GLU A 17 10.01 10.79 0.86
N HIS A 18 10.03 11.68 -0.14
CA HIS A 18 9.59 13.06 0.04
C HIS A 18 8.11 13.14 0.48
N LEU A 19 7.21 12.35 -0.11
CA LEU A 19 5.81 12.28 0.31
C LEU A 19 5.66 11.72 1.74
N LEU A 20 6.46 10.72 2.10
CA LEU A 20 6.46 10.13 3.43
C LEU A 20 6.88 11.17 4.49
N ILE A 21 7.91 11.98 4.23
CA ILE A 21 8.31 13.05 5.14
C ILE A 21 7.14 14.00 5.44
N MET A 22 6.36 14.35 4.42
CA MET A 22 5.18 15.20 4.57
C MET A 22 4.07 14.52 5.40
N LEU A 23 3.78 13.24 5.11
CA LEU A 23 2.75 12.46 5.81
C LEU A 23 3.11 12.13 7.28
N HIS A 24 4.40 12.09 7.63
CA HIS A 24 4.82 11.77 9.00
C HIS A 24 4.54 12.90 9.99
N GLN A 25 4.39 14.14 9.52
CA GLN A 25 4.16 15.29 10.39
C GLN A 25 2.78 15.25 11.05
N ASN A 26 1.78 14.65 10.39
CA ASN A 26 0.44 14.43 10.92
C ASN A 26 -0.07 13.07 10.46
N LYS A 27 0.23 12.00 11.22
CA LYS A 27 -0.15 10.59 10.92
C LYS A 27 -1.68 10.37 10.92
N GLN A 28 -2.37 11.00 10.00
CA GLN A 28 -3.81 10.99 9.84
C GLN A 28 -4.14 10.03 8.70
N PRO A 29 -4.95 8.97 8.94
CA PRO A 29 -5.34 8.03 7.89
C PRO A 29 -5.96 8.71 6.66
N GLY A 30 -6.63 9.85 6.85
CA GLY A 30 -7.22 10.65 5.77
C GLY A 30 -6.20 11.22 4.78
N GLU A 31 -5.01 11.64 5.23
CA GLU A 31 -3.98 12.20 4.35
C GLU A 31 -3.38 11.12 3.44
N LEU A 32 -3.11 9.94 4.00
CA LEU A 32 -2.66 8.79 3.22
C LEU A 32 -3.72 8.39 2.18
N ASN A 33 -5.00 8.34 2.59
CA ASN A 33 -6.10 8.03 1.67
C ASN A 33 -6.19 9.08 0.53
N TYR A 34 -6.03 10.36 0.86
CA TYR A 34 -6.01 11.44 -0.13
C TYR A 34 -4.88 11.25 -1.15
N VAL A 35 -3.65 11.00 -0.68
CA VAL A 35 -2.48 10.80 -1.57
C VAL A 35 -2.70 9.60 -2.50
N ILE A 36 -3.13 8.45 -1.95
CA ILE A 36 -3.43 7.25 -2.74
C ILE A 36 -4.51 7.55 -3.79
N THR A 37 -5.58 8.25 -3.41
CA THR A 37 -6.66 8.66 -4.32
C THR A 37 -6.13 9.55 -5.44
N ARG A 38 -5.27 10.51 -5.14
CA ARG A 38 -4.66 11.41 -6.14
C ARG A 38 -3.74 10.65 -7.11
N LEU A 39 -2.96 9.69 -6.62
CA LEU A 39 -2.13 8.82 -7.47
C LEU A 39 -3.00 8.00 -8.43
N CYS A 40 -4.09 7.41 -7.92
CA CYS A 40 -5.04 6.65 -8.72
C CYS A 40 -5.68 7.52 -9.82
N ILE A 41 -6.17 8.72 -9.46
CA ILE A 41 -6.74 9.67 -10.42
C ILE A 41 -5.72 10.07 -11.49
N GLY A 42 -4.46 10.29 -11.10
CA GLY A 42 -3.39 10.66 -12.04
C GLY A 42 -2.96 9.52 -12.97
N PHE A 43 -3.12 8.27 -12.53
CA PHE A 43 -2.82 7.09 -13.35
C PHE A 43 -3.90 6.80 -14.40
N LEU A 44 -5.15 7.21 -14.16
CA LEU A 44 -6.24 6.99 -15.11
C LEU A 44 -5.95 7.67 -16.45
N SER A 45 -5.78 6.85 -17.50
CA SER A 45 -5.67 7.32 -18.89
C SER A 45 -7.02 7.66 -19.53
N GLY A 46 -8.12 7.30 -18.87
CA GLY A 46 -9.50 7.48 -19.34
C GLY A 46 -10.49 7.42 -18.18
N LYS A 47 -11.78 7.58 -18.51
CA LYS A 47 -12.88 7.45 -17.53
C LYS A 47 -13.82 6.32 -17.92
N HIS A 48 -13.27 5.26 -18.49
CA HIS A 48 -14.03 4.06 -18.81
C HIS A 48 -14.03 3.12 -17.61
N TYR A 49 -15.08 2.30 -17.51
CA TYR A 49 -15.21 1.31 -16.45
C TYR A 49 -13.99 0.39 -16.34
N THR A 50 -13.38 0.04 -17.48
CA THR A 50 -12.17 -0.79 -17.54
C THR A 50 -11.00 -0.16 -16.81
N ASP A 51 -10.78 1.15 -16.96
CA ASP A 51 -9.68 1.88 -16.33
C ASP A 51 -9.86 1.90 -14.80
N PHE A 52 -11.09 2.16 -14.35
CA PHE A 52 -11.42 2.11 -12.92
C PHE A 52 -11.23 0.71 -12.35
N ASN A 53 -11.72 -0.32 -13.03
CA ASN A 53 -11.60 -1.70 -12.57
C ASN A 53 -10.13 -2.15 -12.47
N GLU A 54 -9.28 -1.73 -13.41
CA GLU A 54 -7.84 -2.00 -13.37
C GLU A 54 -7.19 -1.37 -12.12
N VAL A 55 -7.44 -0.09 -11.86
CA VAL A 55 -6.91 0.62 -10.69
C VAL A 55 -7.40 -0.02 -9.38
N ILE A 56 -8.69 -0.37 -9.29
CA ILE A 56 -9.23 -1.08 -8.13
C ILE A 56 -8.54 -2.43 -7.94
N GLY A 57 -8.30 -3.18 -9.01
CA GLY A 57 -7.53 -4.43 -8.95
C GLY A 57 -6.12 -4.25 -8.38
N VAL A 58 -5.41 -3.19 -8.81
CA VAL A 58 -4.08 -2.85 -8.28
C VAL A 58 -4.13 -2.52 -6.78
N LEU A 59 -5.12 -1.75 -6.34
CA LEU A 59 -5.31 -1.42 -4.92
C LEU A 59 -5.58 -2.66 -4.07
N GLU A 60 -6.41 -3.58 -4.56
CA GLU A 60 -6.68 -4.85 -3.89
C GLU A 60 -5.42 -5.70 -3.74
N CYS A 61 -4.63 -5.82 -4.80
CA CYS A 61 -3.33 -6.50 -4.73
C CYS A 61 -2.37 -5.83 -3.75
N ALA A 62 -2.28 -4.50 -3.74
CA ALA A 62 -1.42 -3.76 -2.82
C ALA A 62 -1.83 -3.97 -1.35
N LYS A 63 -3.14 -3.92 -1.05
CA LYS A 63 -3.70 -4.19 0.28
C LYS A 63 -3.35 -5.60 0.75
N LEU A 64 -3.54 -6.61 -0.09
CA LEU A 64 -3.23 -8.00 0.25
C LEU A 64 -1.72 -8.22 0.48
N GLU A 65 -0.87 -7.61 -0.33
CA GLU A 65 0.59 -7.68 -0.14
C GLU A 65 1.03 -7.01 1.17
N PHE A 66 0.44 -5.85 1.51
CA PHE A 66 0.69 -5.18 2.79
C PHE A 66 0.26 -6.05 3.97
N TYR A 67 -0.96 -6.61 3.92
CA TYR A 67 -1.47 -7.48 4.98
C TYR A 67 -0.55 -8.69 5.18
N ARG A 68 -0.26 -9.43 4.11
CA ARG A 68 0.55 -10.65 4.15
C ARG A 68 1.99 -10.42 4.62
N ARG A 69 2.63 -9.31 4.22
CA ARG A 69 4.06 -9.09 4.52
C ARG A 69 4.33 -8.35 5.82
N LEU A 70 3.41 -7.49 6.25
CA LEU A 70 3.63 -6.64 7.42
C LEU A 70 2.67 -6.98 8.56
N VAL A 71 1.37 -7.05 8.26
CA VAL A 71 0.36 -7.28 9.30
C VAL A 71 0.49 -8.68 9.87
N THR A 72 0.58 -9.71 9.02
CA THR A 72 0.74 -11.10 9.48
C THR A 72 2.00 -11.29 10.34
N VAL A 73 3.13 -10.66 9.99
CA VAL A 73 4.37 -10.74 10.78
C VAL A 73 4.18 -10.13 12.18
N MET A 74 3.49 -8.98 12.26
CA MET A 74 3.16 -8.33 13.53
C MET A 74 2.15 -9.16 14.35
N GLU A 75 1.16 -9.78 13.69
CA GLU A 75 0.19 -10.68 14.32
C GLU A 75 0.87 -11.94 14.87
N ASP A 76 1.79 -12.56 14.13
CA ASP A 76 2.57 -13.73 14.58
C ASP A 76 3.42 -13.40 15.81
N ALA A 77 4.05 -12.22 15.84
CA ALA A 77 4.75 -11.74 17.03
C ALA A 77 3.79 -11.58 18.23
N SER A 78 2.60 -11.04 17.99
CA SER A 78 1.56 -10.87 19.02
C SER A 78 1.03 -12.20 19.54
N LYS A 79 0.84 -13.19 18.66
CA LYS A 79 0.42 -14.56 19.01
C LYS A 79 1.44 -15.26 19.90
N ASN A 80 2.73 -15.13 19.57
CA ASN A 80 3.81 -15.70 20.40
C ASN A 80 3.85 -15.08 21.81
N LEU A 81 3.44 -13.82 21.97
CA LEU A 81 3.41 -13.13 23.26
C LEU A 81 2.12 -13.38 24.05
N ASN A 82 0.96 -13.33 23.39
CA ASN A 82 -0.34 -13.26 24.05
C ASN A 82 -1.18 -14.53 23.89
N GLY A 83 -0.70 -15.52 23.13
CA GLY A 83 -1.45 -16.70 22.75
C GLY A 83 -2.26 -16.52 21.46
N GLU A 84 -2.63 -17.64 20.85
CA GLU A 84 -3.48 -17.72 19.67
C GLU A 84 -4.96 -17.76 20.11
N VAL A 85 -5.87 -17.20 19.31
CA VAL A 85 -7.31 -17.23 19.61
C VAL A 85 -7.94 -18.59 19.28
N TYR A 86 -7.34 -19.31 18.34
CA TYR A 86 -7.85 -20.57 17.81
C TYR A 86 -6.90 -21.72 18.16
N ASP A 87 -7.42 -22.79 18.75
CA ASP A 87 -6.68 -24.01 19.12
C ASP A 87 -6.95 -25.18 18.15
N ILE A 88 -7.17 -24.89 16.86
CA ILE A 88 -7.57 -25.93 15.86
C ILE A 88 -6.36 -26.76 15.41
#